data_AF-A0A653S0N1-F1
#
_entry.id   AF-A0A653S0N1-F1
#
_cell.length_a   1.000
_cell.length_b   1.000
_cell.length_c   1.000
_cell.angle_alpha   90.00
_cell.angle_beta   90.00
_cell.angle_gamma   90.00
#
_symmetry.space_group_name_H-M   'P 1'
#
loop_
_entity.id
_entity.type
_entity.pdbx_description
1 polymer ?
#
loop_
_entity_poly.entity_id
_entity_poly.type
_entity_poly.pdbx_seq_one_letter_code
_entity_poly.pdbx_strand_id
1 'polypeptide(L)'
;MSHFYFIIQFLLLSLFYYKILNNSFQRKIIKITVPLCLGILSLQYYLNFESFDKFNLFEIFITSFLIIIFSMFHFYNILNEKKEYYYLNTGILLYLFGSTVLFISGNLITRLELASSEIIWILNSFLYIIYQIFILLEWKEIFYNKKELNYDK
;
A
#
# COMPACT_ATOMS: atom_id res chain seq x y z
N MET A 1 4.50 17.89 -1.34
CA MET A 1 5.51 16.81 -1.12
C MET A 1 4.88 15.43 -0.90
N SER A 2 3.74 15.31 -0.22
CA SER A 2 3.04 14.02 -0.01
C SER A 2 2.62 13.29 -1.30
N HIS A 3 2.28 14.01 -2.37
CA HIS A 3 1.86 13.40 -3.64
C HIS A 3 2.90 12.46 -4.26
N PHE A 4 4.15 12.91 -4.30
CA PHE A 4 5.25 12.09 -4.81
C PHE A 4 5.43 10.82 -3.97
N TYR A 5 5.25 10.92 -2.64
CA TYR A 5 5.33 9.77 -1.76
C TYR A 5 4.26 8.72 -2.10
N PHE A 6 2.98 9.11 -2.22
CA PHE A 6 1.91 8.15 -2.51
C PHE A 6 2.04 7.55 -3.92
N ILE A 7 2.40 8.35 -4.92
CA ILE A 7 2.59 7.85 -6.30
C ILE A 7 3.77 6.88 -6.38
N ILE A 8 4.91 7.22 -5.77
CA ILE A 8 6.09 6.34 -5.77
C ILE A 8 5.78 5.05 -5.00
N GLN A 9 5.16 5.16 -3.82
CA GLN A 9 4.72 4.00 -3.04
C GLN A 9 3.78 3.11 -3.86
N PHE A 10 2.79 3.69 -4.54
CA PHE A 10 1.86 2.98 -5.40
C PHE A 10 2.58 2.24 -6.54
N LEU A 11 3.51 2.90 -7.23
CA LEU A 11 4.28 2.30 -8.32
C LEU A 11 5.14 1.13 -7.84
N LEU A 12 5.90 1.33 -6.75
CA LEU A 12 6.79 0.30 -6.19
C LEU A 12 6.01 -0.91 -5.72
N LEU A 13 4.90 -0.71 -4.99
CA LEU A 13 4.06 -1.80 -4.51
C LEU A 13 3.33 -2.50 -5.67
N SER A 14 2.88 -1.76 -6.68
CA SER A 14 2.28 -2.36 -7.88
C SER A 14 3.27 -3.24 -8.63
N LEU A 15 4.52 -2.81 -8.76
CA LEU A 15 5.59 -3.61 -9.36
C LEU A 15 5.91 -4.85 -8.52
N PHE A 16 5.94 -4.71 -7.20
CA PHE A 16 6.09 -5.83 -6.28
C PHE A 16 4.98 -6.88 -6.47
N TYR A 17 3.71 -6.47 -6.43
CA TYR A 17 2.57 -7.38 -6.66
C TYR A 17 2.59 -8.00 -8.06
N TYR A 18 2.96 -7.23 -9.08
CA TYR A 18 3.12 -7.76 -10.43
C TYR A 18 4.12 -8.92 -10.50
N LYS A 19 5.18 -8.89 -9.68
CA LYS A 19 6.22 -9.91 -9.64
C LYS A 19 5.81 -11.15 -8.85
N ILE A 20 5.08 -11.01 -7.74
CA ILE A 20 4.76 -12.13 -6.85
C ILE A 20 3.45 -12.84 -7.19
N LEU A 21 2.51 -12.19 -7.90
CA LEU A 21 1.24 -12.81 -8.25
C LEU A 21 1.43 -13.86 -9.35
N ASN A 22 1.03 -15.10 -9.09
CA ASN A 22 1.19 -16.25 -9.99
C ASN A 22 0.17 -16.27 -11.13
N ASN A 23 -1.03 -15.74 -10.89
CA ASN A 23 -2.13 -15.78 -11.85
C ASN A 23 -2.00 -14.71 -12.95
N SER A 24 -2.11 -15.14 -14.22
CA SER A 24 -2.03 -14.26 -15.40
C SER A 24 -3.15 -13.22 -15.46
N PHE A 25 -4.36 -13.56 -14.98
CA PHE A 25 -5.49 -12.64 -14.89
C PHE A 25 -5.23 -11.51 -13.89
N GLN A 26 -4.75 -11.84 -12.68
CA GLN A 26 -4.41 -10.84 -11.65
C GLN A 26 -3.29 -9.90 -12.13
N ARG A 27 -2.24 -10.45 -12.77
CA ARG A 27 -1.19 -9.62 -13.39
C ARG A 27 -1.73 -8.71 -14.49
N LYS A 28 -2.69 -9.17 -15.29
CA LYS A 28 -3.36 -8.35 -16.32
C LYS A 28 -4.15 -7.20 -15.70
N ILE A 29 -4.82 -7.43 -14.56
CA ILE A 29 -5.50 -6.36 -13.81
C ILE A 29 -4.50 -5.27 -13.42
N ILE A 30 -3.34 -5.62 -12.85
CA ILE A 30 -2.31 -4.63 -12.49
C ILE A 30 -1.86 -3.82 -13.71
N LYS A 31 -1.56 -4.49 -14.83
CA LYS A 31 -1.12 -3.82 -16.07
C LYS A 31 -2.12 -2.81 -16.62
N ILE A 32 -3.42 -3.01 -16.40
CA ILE A 32 -4.47 -2.11 -16.88
C ILE A 32 -4.77 -1.02 -15.85
N THR A 33 -4.93 -1.40 -14.59
CA THR A 33 -5.38 -0.49 -13.52
C THR A 33 -4.32 0.52 -13.12
N VAL A 34 -3.03 0.15 -13.13
CA VAL A 34 -1.94 1.07 -12.80
C VAL A 34 -1.86 2.27 -13.76
N PRO A 35 -1.72 2.08 -15.09
CA PRO A 35 -1.69 3.21 -16.01
C PRO A 35 -3.01 3.96 -16.04
N LEU A 36 -4.15 3.28 -15.88
CA LEU A 36 -5.46 3.95 -15.79
C LEU A 36 -5.53 4.88 -14.57
N CYS A 37 -5.09 4.42 -13.40
CA CYS A 37 -5.04 5.22 -12.18
C CYS A 37 -4.15 6.45 -12.35
N LEU A 38 -2.93 6.27 -12.89
CA LEU A 38 -2.03 7.38 -13.19
C LEU A 38 -2.62 8.37 -14.19
N GLY A 39 -3.35 7.88 -15.21
CA GLY A 39 -4.06 8.71 -16.16
C GLY A 39 -5.17 9.54 -15.51
N ILE A 40 -5.97 8.93 -14.64
CA ILE A 40 -7.02 9.61 -13.86
C ILE A 40 -6.42 10.69 -12.97
N LEU A 41 -5.35 10.39 -12.24
CA LEU A 41 -4.68 11.36 -11.37
C LEU A 41 -4.06 12.49 -12.18
N SER A 42 -3.39 12.18 -13.29
CA SER A 42 -2.81 13.20 -14.18
C SER A 42 -3.88 14.14 -14.74
N LEU A 43 -5.03 13.59 -15.16
CA LEU A 43 -6.16 14.37 -15.62
C LEU A 43 -6.75 15.23 -14.50
N GLN A 44 -6.90 14.68 -13.29
CA GLN A 44 -7.37 15.42 -12.12
C GLN A 44 -6.48 16.63 -11.83
N TYR A 45 -5.17 16.43 -11.85
CA TYR A 45 -4.21 17.50 -11.61
C TYR A 45 -4.14 18.54 -12.73
N TYR A 46 -4.34 18.11 -13.98
CA TYR A 46 -4.44 19.03 -15.11
C TYR A 46 -5.67 19.94 -15.02
N LEU A 47 -6.82 19.39 -14.61
CA LEU A 47 -8.07 20.13 -14.50
C LEU A 47 -8.14 21.03 -13.27
N ASN A 48 -7.56 20.61 -12.14
CA ASN A 48 -7.60 21.34 -10.88
C ASN A 48 -6.21 21.47 -10.27
N PHE A 49 -5.42 22.43 -10.78
CA PHE A 49 -4.04 22.68 -10.35
C PHE A 49 -3.93 23.00 -8.85
N GLU A 50 -4.94 23.63 -8.24
CA GLU A 50 -4.97 23.86 -6.78
C GLU A 50 -4.93 22.58 -5.93
N SER A 51 -5.26 21.43 -6.52
CA SER A 51 -5.21 20.13 -5.83
C SER A 51 -3.78 19.65 -5.57
N PHE A 52 -2.78 20.25 -6.23
CA PHE A 52 -1.35 19.92 -6.03
C PHE A 52 -0.77 20.51 -4.74
N ASP A 53 -1.34 21.62 -4.28
CA ASP A 53 -0.91 22.30 -3.04
C ASP A 53 -1.71 21.82 -1.82
N LYS A 54 -2.81 21.09 -2.05
CA LYS A 54 -3.74 20.61 -1.02
C LYS A 54 -3.62 19.10 -0.83
N PHE A 55 -3.96 18.64 0.37
CA PHE A 55 -3.99 17.21 0.69
C PHE A 55 -5.08 16.49 -0.14
N ASN A 56 -4.67 15.74 -1.17
CA ASN A 56 -5.59 15.06 -2.09
C ASN A 56 -6.01 13.69 -1.55
N LEU A 57 -7.10 13.66 -0.80
CA LEU A 57 -7.67 12.42 -0.25
C LEU A 57 -8.08 11.41 -1.32
N PHE A 58 -8.50 11.89 -2.50
CA PHE A 58 -8.87 11.01 -3.59
C PHE A 58 -7.65 10.23 -4.10
N GLU A 59 -6.50 10.88 -4.25
CA GLU A 59 -5.24 10.22 -4.61
C GLU A 59 -4.88 9.12 -3.60
N ILE A 60 -4.90 9.45 -2.31
CA ILE A 60 -4.57 8.52 -1.23
C ILE A 60 -5.50 7.32 -1.26
N PHE A 61 -6.80 7.57 -1.41
CA PHE A 61 -7.81 6.51 -1.46
C PHE A 61 -7.61 5.60 -2.68
N ILE A 62 -7.55 6.15 -3.90
CA ILE A 62 -7.51 5.32 -5.11
C ILE A 62 -6.22 4.51 -5.22
N THR A 63 -5.09 5.10 -4.84
CA THR A 63 -3.79 4.40 -4.85
C THR A 63 -3.76 3.28 -3.81
N SER A 64 -4.16 3.56 -2.56
CA SER A 64 -4.18 2.56 -1.49
C SER A 64 -5.20 1.46 -1.75
N PHE A 65 -6.38 1.80 -2.26
CA PHE A 65 -7.43 0.84 -2.57
C PHE A 65 -7.00 -0.19 -3.62
N LEU A 66 -6.31 0.23 -4.68
CA LEU A 66 -5.77 -0.68 -5.68
C LEU A 66 -4.74 -1.63 -5.08
N ILE A 67 -3.82 -1.14 -4.25
CA ILE A 67 -2.83 -1.99 -3.59
C ILE A 67 -3.49 -2.95 -2.59
N ILE A 68 -4.52 -2.52 -1.87
CA ILE A 68 -5.32 -3.40 -0.99
C ILE A 68 -5.93 -4.55 -1.80
N ILE A 69 -6.48 -4.29 -2.99
CA ILE A 69 -6.97 -5.34 -3.89
C ILE A 69 -5.84 -6.30 -4.29
N PHE A 70 -4.67 -5.78 -4.67
CA PHE A 70 -3.53 -6.63 -5.05
C PHE A 70 -3.01 -7.47 -3.87
N SER A 71 -3.02 -6.91 -2.67
CA SER A 71 -2.69 -7.61 -1.43
C SER A 71 -3.67 -8.76 -1.15
N MET A 72 -4.96 -8.55 -1.43
CA MET A 72 -5.97 -9.61 -1.30
C MET A 72 -5.79 -10.70 -2.37
N PHE A 73 -5.38 -10.35 -3.59
CA PHE A 73 -4.99 -11.34 -4.59
C PHE A 73 -3.82 -12.20 -4.14
N HIS A 74 -2.81 -11.59 -3.48
CA HIS A 74 -1.69 -12.35 -2.95
C HIS A 74 -2.13 -13.32 -1.84
N PHE A 75 -2.96 -12.86 -0.90
CA PHE A 75 -3.54 -13.73 0.11
C PHE A 75 -4.33 -14.89 -0.48
N TYR A 76 -5.10 -14.64 -1.54
CA TYR A 76 -5.81 -15.70 -2.24
C TYR A 76 -4.87 -16.75 -2.84
N ASN A 77 -3.78 -16.33 -3.48
CA ASN A 77 -2.82 -17.25 -4.11
C ASN A 77 -2.12 -18.16 -3.08
N ILE A 78 -1.79 -17.64 -1.90
CA ILE A 78 -1.05 -18.39 -0.88
C ILE A 78 -1.92 -19.27 0.02
N LEU A 79 -3.25 -19.31 -0.16
CA LEU A 79 -4.15 -20.12 0.68
C LEU A 79 -3.76 -21.61 0.67
N ASN A 80 -3.34 -22.12 -0.49
CA ASN A 80 -2.95 -23.53 -0.70
C ASN A 80 -1.51 -23.68 -1.20
N GLU A 81 -0.74 -22.60 -1.22
CA GLU A 81 0.65 -22.58 -1.71
C GLU A 81 1.62 -22.24 -0.57
N LYS A 82 2.92 -22.14 -0.88
CA LYS A 82 3.91 -21.65 0.08
C LYS A 82 3.57 -20.22 0.49
N LYS A 83 3.72 -19.92 1.78
CA LYS A 83 3.44 -18.59 2.38
C LYS A 83 4.52 -17.55 2.07
N GLU A 84 4.90 -17.44 0.80
CA GLU A 84 5.90 -16.47 0.35
C GLU A 84 5.39 -15.04 0.59
N TYR A 85 6.23 -14.17 1.16
CA TYR A 85 5.92 -12.77 1.41
C TYR A 85 4.71 -12.53 2.32
N TYR A 86 4.36 -13.49 3.19
CA TYR A 86 3.16 -13.44 4.02
C TYR A 86 3.17 -12.27 5.02
N TYR A 87 4.25 -12.10 5.78
CA TYR A 87 4.35 -11.04 6.78
C TYR A 87 4.43 -9.68 6.10
N LEU A 88 5.18 -9.56 5.01
CA LEU A 88 5.25 -8.33 4.23
C LEU A 88 3.88 -7.93 3.68
N ASN A 89 3.16 -8.86 3.05
CA ASN A 89 1.81 -8.61 2.54
C ASN A 89 0.83 -8.19 3.65
N THR A 90 0.91 -8.84 4.81
CA THR A 90 0.11 -8.50 5.99
C THR A 90 0.39 -7.08 6.47
N GLY A 91 1.66 -6.71 6.57
CA GLY A 91 2.07 -5.35 6.93
C GLY A 91 1.59 -4.30 5.93
N ILE A 92 1.73 -4.57 4.63
CA ILE A 92 1.23 -3.69 3.56
C ILE A 92 -0.27 -3.47 3.70
N LEU A 93 -1.05 -4.55 3.85
CA LEU A 93 -2.50 -4.47 3.98
C LEU A 93 -2.91 -3.68 5.22
N LEU A 94 -2.34 -4.01 6.38
CA LEU A 94 -2.68 -3.38 7.66
C LEU A 94 -2.38 -1.88 7.63
N TYR A 95 -1.19 -1.51 7.12
CA TYR A 95 -0.79 -0.12 7.01
C TYR A 95 -1.68 0.66 6.05
N LEU A 96 -1.87 0.16 4.82
CA LEU A 96 -2.63 0.89 3.80
C LEU A 96 -4.10 1.00 4.16
N PHE A 97 -4.72 -0.08 4.65
CA PHE A 97 -6.11 -0.06 5.08
C PHE A 97 -6.28 0.88 6.27
N GLY A 98 -5.44 0.73 7.31
CA GLY A 98 -5.49 1.56 8.51
C GLY A 98 -5.26 3.04 8.22
N SER A 99 -4.21 3.38 7.47
CA SER A 99 -3.88 4.77 7.13
C SER A 99 -4.96 5.40 6.25
N THR A 100 -5.53 4.66 5.29
CA THR A 100 -6.60 5.19 4.43
C THR A 100 -7.86 5.49 5.21
N VAL A 101 -8.33 4.56 6.05
CA VAL A 101 -9.47 4.80 6.96
C VAL A 101 -9.19 6.01 7.83
N LEU A 102 -7.99 6.08 8.39
CA LEU A 102 -7.57 7.16 9.27
C LEU A 102 -7.53 8.52 8.57
N PHE A 103 -7.04 8.62 7.33
CA PHE A 103 -7.02 9.88 6.59
C PHE A 103 -8.43 10.33 6.18
N ILE A 104 -9.31 9.39 5.80
CA ILE A 104 -10.71 9.70 5.48
C ILE A 104 -11.44 10.23 6.72
N SER A 105 -11.39 9.49 7.83
CA SER A 105 -11.99 9.89 9.10
C SER A 105 -11.37 11.18 9.64
N GLY A 106 -10.05 11.30 9.53
CA GLY A 106 -9.30 12.46 9.99
C GLY A 106 -9.68 13.75 9.28
N ASN A 107 -9.89 13.70 7.96
CA ASN A 107 -10.41 14.85 7.21
C ASN A 107 -11.83 15.24 7.67
N LEU A 108 -12.71 14.28 7.97
CA LEU A 108 -14.04 14.57 8.50
C LEU A 108 -13.97 15.23 9.88
N ILE A 109 -13.18 14.66 10.80
CA ILE A 109 -12.99 15.17 12.16
C ILE A 109 -12.43 16.59 12.14
N THR A 110 -11.44 16.85 11.29
CA THR A 110 -10.82 18.17 11.16
C THR A 110 -11.81 19.19 10.58
N ARG A 111 -12.60 18.80 9.57
CA ARG A 111 -13.66 19.67 8.99
C ARG A 111 -14.78 20.00 9.96
N LEU A 112 -15.06 19.10 10.91
CA LEU A 112 -16.07 19.28 11.95
C LEU A 112 -15.48 19.89 13.24
N GLU A 113 -14.21 20.28 13.23
CA GLU A 113 -13.48 20.87 14.37
C GLU A 113 -13.51 20.01 15.65
N LEU A 114 -13.68 18.69 15.50
CA LEU A 114 -13.86 17.76 16.63
C LEU A 114 -12.53 17.37 17.30
N ALA A 115 -11.41 17.44 16.57
CA ALA A 115 -10.07 17.20 17.11
C ALA A 115 -8.98 17.83 16.22
N SER A 116 -7.79 18.01 16.78
CA SER A 116 -6.61 18.47 16.04
C SER A 116 -6.15 17.44 15.01
N SER A 117 -5.65 17.93 13.87
CA SER A 117 -5.07 17.07 12.83
C SER A 117 -3.81 16.32 13.30
N GLU A 118 -3.17 16.76 14.37
CA GLU A 118 -1.97 16.12 14.94
C GLU A 118 -2.22 14.66 15.35
N ILE A 119 -3.40 14.35 15.88
CA ILE A 119 -3.72 12.98 16.32
C ILE A 119 -3.75 11.99 15.15
N ILE A 120 -4.18 12.47 13.97
CA ILE A 120 -4.19 11.70 12.72
C ILE A 120 -2.75 11.33 12.36
N TRP A 121 -1.85 12.30 12.39
CA TRP A 121 -0.44 12.07 12.06
C TRP A 121 0.25 11.12 13.05
N ILE A 122 0.00 11.28 14.35
CA ILE A 122 0.57 10.40 15.39
C ILE A 122 0.13 8.95 15.18
N LEU A 123 -1.17 8.73 14.97
CA LEU A 123 -1.71 7.39 14.73
C LEU A 123 -1.19 6.80 13.41
N ASN A 124 -1.05 7.61 12.35
CA ASN A 124 -0.45 7.15 11.10
C ASN A 124 1.02 6.74 11.29
N SER A 125 1.80 7.52 12.06
CA SER A 125 3.18 7.16 12.42
C SER A 125 3.25 5.86 13.21
N PHE A 126 2.29 5.62 14.12
CA PHE A 126 2.19 4.36 14.84
C PHE A 126 1.90 3.17 13.90
N LEU A 127 0.95 3.31 12.96
CA LEU A 127 0.70 2.30 11.93
C LEU A 127 1.93 2.05 11.06
N TYR A 128 2.71 3.08 10.75
CA TYR A 128 3.95 2.94 10.01
C TYR A 128 5.02 2.17 10.79
N ILE A 129 5.12 2.34 12.11
CA ILE A 129 6.02 1.53 12.95
C ILE A 129 5.63 0.05 12.90
N ILE A 130 4.33 -0.25 13.01
CA ILE A 130 3.82 -1.62 12.87
C ILE A 130 4.20 -2.18 11.50
N TYR A 131 4.04 -1.39 10.43
CA TYR A 131 4.44 -1.78 9.09
C TYR A 131 5.93 -2.16 9.01
N GLN A 132 6.82 -1.36 9.60
CA GLN A 132 8.25 -1.67 9.64
C GLN A 132 8.55 -2.97 10.37
N ILE A 133 7.83 -3.28 11.46
CA ILE A 133 7.97 -4.55 12.17
C ILE A 133 7.65 -5.72 11.24
N PHE A 134 6.57 -5.66 10.46
CA PHE A 134 6.23 -6.71 9.49
C PHE A 134 7.31 -6.90 8.40
N ILE A 135 7.91 -5.81 7.92
CA ILE A 135 9.04 -5.89 6.99
C ILE A 135 10.23 -6.63 7.62
N LEU A 136 10.56 -6.31 8.88
CA LEU A 136 11.64 -6.97 9.60
C LEU A 136 11.36 -8.46 9.84
N LEU A 137 10.11 -8.82 10.13
CA LEU A 137 9.69 -10.22 10.29
C LEU A 137 9.84 -11.00 8.98
N GLU A 138 9.40 -10.44 7.85
CA GLU A 138 9.59 -11.07 6.54
C GLU A 138 11.08 -11.21 6.19
N TRP A 139 11.88 -10.17 6.44
CA TRP A 139 13.30 -10.21 6.15
C TRP A 139 14.02 -11.28 6.99
N LYS A 140 13.64 -11.41 8.25
CA LYS A 140 14.10 -12.46 9.15
C LYS A 140 13.78 -13.84 8.56
N GLU A 141 12.52 -14.08 8.19
CA GLU A 141 12.05 -15.33 7.59
C GLU A 141 12.87 -15.72 6.34
N ILE A 142 13.05 -14.79 5.40
CA ILE A 142 13.84 -15.00 4.18
C ILE A 142 15.29 -15.35 4.51
N PHE A 143 15.91 -14.66 5.49
CA PHE A 143 17.31 -14.88 5.85
C PHE A 143 17.54 -16.24 6.53
N TYR A 144 16.63 -16.68 7.39
CA TYR A 144 16.73 -18.00 8.04
C TYR A 144 16.51 -19.14 7.05
N ASN A 145 15.48 -19.05 6.20
CA ASN A 145 15.20 -20.08 5.20
C ASN A 145 16.34 -20.19 4.15
N LYS A 146 17.03 -19.09 3.85
CA LYS A 146 18.22 -19.11 2.97
C LYS A 146 19.43 -19.80 3.61
N LYS A 147 19.54 -19.82 4.94
CA LYS A 147 20.61 -20.55 5.64
C LYS A 147 20.36 -22.06 5.61
N GLU A 148 19.13 -22.51 5.84
CA GLU A 148 18.79 -23.94 5.81
C GLU A 148 19.09 -24.57 4.44
N LEU A 149 18.74 -23.90 3.33
CA LEU A 149 19.07 -24.32 1.96
C LEU A 149 20.57 -24.44 1.63
N ASN A 150 21.45 -23.83 2.44
CA ASN A 150 22.91 -23.90 2.26
C ASN A 150 23.59 -24.97 3.12
N TYR A 151 22.88 -25.58 4.10
CA TYR A 151 23.42 -26.70 4.88
C TYR A 151 23.12 -28.07 4.25
N ASP A 152 22.16 -28.12 3.31
CA ASP A 152 21.77 -29.33 2.57
C ASP A 152 22.51 -29.48 1.21
N LYS A 153 23.55 -28.69 0.96
CA LYS A 153 24.45 -28.80 -0.21
C LYS A 153 25.88 -29.10 0.22
#